data_AF-A0A8H5ZTG8-F1
#
_entry.id   AF-A0A8H5ZTG8-F1
#
_cell.length_a   1.000
_cell.length_b   1.000
_cell.length_c   1.000
_cell.angle_alpha   90.00
_cell.angle_beta   90.00
_cell.angle_gamma   90.00
#
_symmetry.space_group_name_H-M   'P 1'
#
loop_
_entity.id
_entity.type
_entity.pdbx_description
1 polymer ?
#
loop_
_entity_poly.entity_id
_entity_poly.type
_entity_poly.pdbx_seq_one_letter_code
_entity_poly.pdbx_strand_id
1 'polypeptide(L)'
;MDLHNTVSDWAFRGRPVSDPATKTLWQRGARFASYANLASTFNNPGGGTSINKLRELIDKAEANPSDTLQGETEVMITQDLSQMITKHLPEAQDMDDEARLALSIDSLMAIEVKNWVRRNLQIDISLTEISKARTIGV
;
A
#
# COMPACT_ATOMS: atom_id res chain seq x y z
N MET A 1 14.96 14.91 62.52
CA MET A 1 13.62 14.69 61.94
C MET A 1 13.77 14.80 60.44
N ASP A 2 13.78 13.64 59.79
CA ASP A 2 13.79 13.46 58.34
C ASP A 2 12.57 14.10 57.67
N LEU A 3 12.72 14.43 56.38
CA LEU A 3 11.85 13.98 55.28
C LEU A 3 12.38 14.49 53.92
N HIS A 4 13.02 13.58 53.19
CA HIS A 4 12.82 13.28 51.76
C HIS A 4 11.99 14.30 50.92
N ASN A 5 12.53 14.80 49.80
CA ASN A 5 12.46 14.13 48.48
C ASN A 5 12.67 15.12 47.30
N THR A 6 13.80 14.93 46.61
CA THR A 6 14.07 14.96 45.16
C THR A 6 13.21 15.85 44.23
N VAL A 7 13.87 16.86 43.66
CA VAL A 7 13.39 17.71 42.56
C VAL A 7 13.47 16.97 41.22
N SER A 8 12.30 16.69 40.66
CA SER A 8 11.91 16.77 39.24
C SER A 8 12.97 16.58 38.15
N ASP A 9 13.07 15.37 37.62
CA ASP A 9 13.76 15.07 36.35
C ASP A 9 12.70 14.83 35.25
N TRP A 10 12.34 15.88 34.52
CA TRP A 10 11.37 15.81 33.42
C TRP A 10 12.12 15.56 32.10
N ALA A 11 12.54 14.32 31.88
CA ALA A 11 13.03 13.88 30.58
C ALA A 11 11.88 13.29 29.76
N PHE A 12 11.34 14.07 28.81
CA PHE A 12 10.56 13.58 27.69
C PHE A 12 11.44 12.67 26.81
N ARG A 13 11.59 11.39 27.18
CA ARG A 13 12.01 10.35 26.22
C ARG A 13 10.74 9.72 25.63
N GLY A 14 10.37 10.17 24.43
CA GLY A 14 9.51 9.36 23.58
C GLY A 14 10.18 7.99 23.40
N ARG A 15 9.44 6.91 23.68
CA ARG A 15 9.99 5.56 23.50
C ARG A 15 10.36 5.34 22.02
N PRO A 16 11.46 4.63 21.74
CA PRO A 16 11.88 4.37 20.36
C PRO A 16 10.81 3.53 19.63
N VAL A 17 10.64 3.77 18.33
CA VAL A 17 9.67 3.06 17.46
C VAL A 17 9.89 1.54 17.43
N SER A 18 11.07 1.07 17.82
CA SER A 18 11.40 -0.36 17.95
C SER A 18 10.84 -1.02 19.23
N ASP A 19 10.30 -0.25 20.17
CA ASP A 19 9.70 -0.79 21.39
C ASP A 19 8.29 -1.35 21.07
N PRO A 20 8.01 -2.65 21.27
CA PRO A 20 6.69 -3.23 21.01
C PRO A 20 5.57 -2.67 21.89
N ALA A 21 5.90 -1.92 22.95
CA ALA A 21 4.94 -1.14 23.74
C ALA A 21 4.55 0.19 23.07
N THR A 22 5.25 0.63 22.02
CA THR A 22 4.84 1.73 21.13
C THR A 22 3.76 1.30 20.15
N LYS A 23 2.69 0.66 20.66
CA LYS A 23 1.48 0.49 19.87
C LYS A 23 0.89 1.86 19.61
N THR A 24 0.74 2.20 18.33
CA THR A 24 0.14 3.44 17.86
C THR A 24 -1.19 3.67 18.59
N LEU A 25 -1.27 4.79 19.33
CA LEU A 25 -2.38 5.15 20.23
C LEU A 25 -3.76 5.13 19.53
N TRP A 26 -3.74 5.21 18.20
CA TRP A 26 -4.88 5.20 17.28
C TRP A 26 -5.77 3.95 17.38
N GLN A 27 -5.29 2.82 17.93
CA GLN A 27 -6.07 1.57 17.95
C GLN A 27 -7.14 1.47 19.06
N ARG A 28 -7.21 2.40 20.02
CA ARG A 28 -8.08 2.23 21.21
C ARG A 28 -9.38 3.03 21.25
N GLY A 29 -9.67 3.86 20.24
CA GLY A 29 -10.92 4.65 20.20
C GLY A 29 -12.04 3.95 19.43
N ALA A 30 -13.28 4.00 19.92
CA ALA A 30 -14.46 3.45 19.20
C ALA A 30 -14.61 4.02 17.77
N ARG A 31 -14.24 5.29 17.57
CA ARG A 31 -14.20 5.95 16.25
C ARG A 31 -13.18 5.36 15.27
N PHE A 32 -12.17 4.64 15.77
CA PHE A 32 -11.15 3.97 14.97
C PHE A 32 -11.38 2.46 14.88
N ALA A 33 -12.44 1.93 15.52
CA ALA A 33 -12.76 0.51 15.48
C ALA A 33 -13.09 0.02 14.06
N SER A 34 -13.70 0.88 13.23
CA SER A 34 -13.90 0.61 11.80
C SER A 34 -12.58 0.46 11.04
N TYR A 35 -11.52 1.12 11.47
CA TYR A 35 -10.18 1.05 10.87
C TYR A 35 -9.35 -0.12 11.39
N ALA A 36 -9.76 -0.81 12.46
CA ALA A 36 -9.06 -2.02 12.92
C ALA A 36 -9.16 -3.16 11.90
N ASN A 37 -10.27 -3.24 11.16
CA ASN A 37 -10.47 -4.22 10.11
C ASN A 37 -9.64 -3.92 8.86
N LEU A 38 -9.35 -2.63 8.60
CA LEU A 38 -8.49 -2.22 7.49
C LEU A 38 -7.09 -2.82 7.62
N ALA A 39 -6.48 -2.80 8.80
CA ALA A 39 -5.18 -3.43 9.04
C ALA A 39 -5.17 -4.94 8.71
N SER A 40 -6.27 -5.63 8.99
CA SER A 40 -6.46 -7.05 8.69
C SER A 40 -6.69 -7.31 7.19
N THR A 41 -7.44 -6.43 6.51
CA THR A 41 -7.61 -6.45 5.05
C THR A 41 -6.31 -6.12 4.30
N PHE A 42 -5.48 -5.24 4.87
CA PHE A 42 -4.16 -4.90 4.34
C PHE A 42 -3.15 -6.05 4.47
N ASN A 43 -3.32 -6.96 5.44
CA ASN A 43 -2.40 -8.04 5.77
C ASN A 43 -2.67 -9.37 5.07
N ASN A 44 -3.71 -9.47 4.23
CA ASN A 44 -3.90 -10.67 3.44
C ASN A 44 -3.30 -10.44 2.05
N PRO A 45 -2.09 -10.94 1.75
CA PRO A 45 -1.63 -11.02 0.38
C PRO A 45 -2.49 -12.09 -0.29
N GLY A 46 -3.68 -11.69 -0.75
CA GLY A 46 -4.48 -12.47 -1.69
C GLY A 46 -3.80 -12.51 -3.05
N GLY A 47 -2.52 -12.91 -3.07
CA GLY A 47 -1.70 -13.02 -4.26
C GLY A 47 -2.22 -14.17 -5.09
N GLY A 48 -3.14 -13.86 -6.00
CA GLY A 48 -3.52 -14.80 -7.05
C GLY A 48 -2.33 -15.18 -7.91
N THR A 49 -2.51 -16.20 -8.76
CA THR A 49 -1.47 -16.71 -9.67
C THR A 49 -0.78 -15.61 -10.49
N SER A 50 -1.53 -14.56 -10.90
CA SER A 50 -0.99 -13.39 -11.62
C SER A 50 0.07 -12.62 -10.82
N ILE A 51 -0.23 -12.29 -9.56
CA ILE A 51 0.68 -11.52 -8.68
C ILE A 51 1.98 -12.31 -8.41
N ASN A 52 1.89 -13.64 -8.25
CA ASN A 52 3.07 -14.47 -8.09
C ASN A 52 3.94 -14.48 -9.36
N LYS A 53 3.33 -14.57 -10.55
CA LYS A 53 4.03 -14.44 -11.84
C LYS A 53 4.70 -13.06 -11.97
N LEU A 54 4.02 -11.98 -11.56
CA LEU A 54 4.60 -10.63 -11.57
C LEU A 54 5.83 -10.54 -10.66
N ARG A 55 5.76 -11.09 -9.43
CA ARG A 55 6.92 -11.15 -8.54
C ARG A 55 8.09 -11.90 -9.17
N GLU A 56 7.85 -13.08 -9.75
CA GLU A 56 8.90 -13.84 -10.42
C GLU A 56 9.56 -13.08 -11.58
N LEU A 57 8.79 -12.28 -12.33
CA LEU A 57 9.33 -11.45 -13.41
C LEU A 57 10.18 -10.29 -12.87
N ILE A 58 9.74 -9.67 -11.77
CA ILE A 58 10.49 -8.61 -11.09
C ILE A 58 11.80 -9.16 -10.52
N ASP A 59 11.75 -10.30 -9.82
CA ASP A 59 12.94 -10.93 -9.24
C ASP A 59 13.97 -11.31 -10.32
N LYS A 60 13.51 -11.76 -11.49
CA LYS A 60 14.38 -12.04 -12.65
C LYS A 60 15.02 -10.77 -13.20
N ALA A 61 14.25 -9.69 -13.35
CA ALA A 61 14.77 -8.41 -13.84
C ALA A 61 15.75 -7.77 -12.84
N GLU A 62 15.54 -7.96 -11.53
CA GLU A 62 16.48 -7.52 -10.50
C GLU A 62 17.78 -8.32 -10.53
N ALA A 63 17.70 -9.64 -10.72
CA ALA A 63 18.86 -10.51 -10.84
C ALA A 63 19.67 -10.23 -12.12
N ASN A 64 18.99 -9.96 -13.24
CA ASN A 64 19.59 -9.69 -14.54
C ASN A 64 18.98 -8.42 -15.15
N PRO A 65 19.61 -7.24 -14.98
CA PRO A 65 19.09 -5.98 -15.51
C PRO A 65 18.98 -5.92 -17.05
N SER A 66 19.59 -6.87 -17.78
CA SER A 66 19.43 -7.04 -19.23
C SER A 66 18.10 -7.69 -19.62
N ASP A 67 17.42 -8.36 -18.69
CA ASP A 67 16.10 -8.95 -18.89
C ASP A 67 15.06 -7.83 -18.77
N THR A 68 14.82 -7.14 -19.87
CA THR A 68 13.81 -6.08 -19.93
C THR A 68 12.42 -6.67 -19.69
N LEU A 69 11.69 -6.10 -18.72
CA LEU A 69 10.27 -6.39 -18.53
C LEU A 69 9.53 -6.10 -19.84
N GLN A 70 8.92 -7.14 -20.41
CA GLN A 70 8.23 -7.06 -21.69
C GLN A 70 6.85 -6.42 -21.53
N GLY A 71 6.25 -5.97 -22.64
CA GLY A 71 4.90 -5.39 -22.65
C GLY A 71 3.81 -6.31 -22.05
N GLU A 72 4.02 -7.63 -22.03
CA GLU A 72 3.13 -8.55 -21.31
C GLU A 72 3.07 -8.24 -19.79
N THR A 73 4.19 -7.82 -19.19
CA THR A 73 4.26 -7.42 -17.77
C THR A 73 3.44 -6.17 -17.52
N GLU A 74 3.51 -5.20 -18.42
CA GLU A 74 2.72 -3.97 -18.36
C GLU A 74 1.22 -4.31 -18.40
N VAL A 75 0.79 -5.16 -19.33
CA VAL A 75 -0.61 -5.62 -19.42
C VAL A 75 -1.06 -6.31 -18.13
N MET A 76 -0.24 -7.19 -17.56
CA MET A 76 -0.56 -7.87 -16.29
C MET A 76 -0.69 -6.89 -15.13
N ILE A 77 0.22 -5.91 -15.01
CA ILE A 77 0.14 -4.88 -13.96
C ILE A 77 -1.13 -4.04 -14.13
N THR A 78 -1.44 -3.60 -15.34
CA THR A 78 -2.63 -2.79 -15.64
C THR A 78 -3.92 -3.56 -15.35
N GLN A 79 -3.97 -4.85 -15.67
CA GLN A 79 -5.11 -5.71 -15.34
C GLN A 79 -5.27 -5.89 -13.83
N ASP A 80 -4.20 -6.19 -13.10
CA ASP A 80 -4.28 -6.40 -11.66
C ASP A 80 -4.61 -5.09 -10.90
N LEU A 81 -4.09 -3.94 -11.36
CA LEU A 81 -4.44 -2.63 -10.83
C LEU A 81 -5.89 -2.26 -11.11
N SER A 82 -6.37 -2.44 -12.34
CA SER A 82 -7.77 -2.17 -12.68
C SER A 82 -8.72 -3.06 -11.88
N GLN A 83 -8.38 -4.34 -11.67
CA GLN A 83 -9.15 -5.23 -10.82
C GLN A 83 -9.12 -4.82 -9.34
N MET A 84 -7.98 -4.33 -8.84
CA MET A 84 -7.90 -3.80 -7.47
C MET A 84 -8.81 -2.58 -7.29
N ILE A 85 -8.80 -1.65 -8.24
CA ILE A 85 -9.53 -0.39 -8.15
C ILE A 85 -11.04 -0.61 -8.29
N THR A 86 -11.45 -1.43 -9.25
CA THR A 86 -12.86 -1.72 -9.52
C THR A 86 -13.58 -2.45 -8.38
N LYS A 87 -12.85 -3.18 -7.52
CA LYS A 87 -13.43 -3.77 -6.28
C LYS A 87 -14.01 -2.73 -5.32
N HIS A 88 -13.59 -1.48 -5.44
CA HIS A 88 -14.04 -0.37 -4.59
C HIS A 88 -15.10 0.51 -5.26
N LEU A 89 -15.46 0.23 -6.52
CA LEU A 89 -16.41 1.00 -7.32
C LEU A 89 -17.68 0.17 -7.55
N PRO A 90 -18.83 0.52 -6.95
CA PRO A 90 -20.09 -0.19 -7.14
C PRO A 90 -20.51 -0.28 -8.61
N GLU A 91 -20.26 0.77 -9.39
CA GLU A 91 -20.62 0.88 -10.81
C GLU A 91 -19.66 0.12 -11.74
N ALA A 92 -18.57 -0.46 -11.21
CA ALA A 92 -17.55 -1.07 -12.05
C ALA A 92 -17.98 -2.34 -12.77
N GLN A 93 -19.11 -2.96 -12.41
CA GLN A 93 -19.64 -4.12 -13.15
C GLN A 93 -20.10 -3.76 -14.56
N ASP A 94 -20.57 -2.53 -14.76
CA ASP A 94 -21.12 -2.05 -16.04
C ASP A 94 -20.09 -1.27 -16.87
N MET A 95 -18.88 -1.07 -16.35
CA MET A 95 -17.80 -0.39 -17.06
C MET A 95 -17.16 -1.32 -18.09
N ASP A 96 -17.04 -0.84 -19.33
CA ASP A 96 -16.18 -1.45 -20.33
C ASP A 96 -14.69 -1.27 -19.98
N ASP A 97 -13.84 -1.97 -20.72
CA ASP A 97 -12.41 -1.98 -20.45
C ASP A 97 -11.78 -0.60 -20.70
N GLU A 98 -12.24 0.12 -21.72
CA GLU A 98 -11.82 1.50 -22.01
C GLU A 98 -12.15 2.46 -20.86
N ALA A 99 -13.37 2.40 -20.30
CA ALA A 99 -13.76 3.23 -19.18
C ALA A 99 -12.97 2.88 -17.91
N ARG A 100 -12.66 1.59 -17.68
CA ARG A 100 -11.82 1.17 -16.56
C ARG A 100 -10.41 1.75 -16.66
N LEU A 101 -9.82 1.70 -17.85
CA LEU A 101 -8.48 2.24 -18.10
C LEU A 101 -8.43 3.77 -17.98
N ALA A 102 -9.56 4.45 -18.23
CA ALA A 102 -9.69 5.90 -18.11
C ALA A 102 -9.91 6.41 -16.68
N LEU A 103 -10.03 5.54 -15.67
CA LEU A 103 -10.19 5.95 -14.27
C LEU A 103 -9.02 6.82 -13.81
N SER A 104 -9.35 7.97 -13.21
CA SER A 104 -8.35 8.95 -12.77
C SER A 104 -7.60 8.48 -11.52
N ILE A 105 -6.28 8.65 -11.53
CA ILE A 105 -5.42 8.49 -10.35
C ILE A 105 -5.39 9.82 -9.59
N ASP A 106 -6.34 10.00 -8.69
CA ASP A 106 -6.34 11.11 -7.72
C ASP A 106 -5.40 10.83 -6.53
N SER A 107 -5.39 11.73 -5.53
CA SER A 107 -4.53 11.59 -4.36
C SER A 107 -4.82 10.33 -3.52
N LEU A 108 -6.08 9.91 -3.42
CA LEU A 108 -6.46 8.72 -2.66
C LEU A 108 -6.11 7.47 -3.46
N MET A 109 -6.40 7.48 -4.76
CA MET A 109 -6.07 6.42 -5.69
C MET A 109 -4.56 6.16 -5.73
N ALA A 110 -3.75 7.23 -5.76
CA ALA A 110 -2.30 7.11 -5.75
C ALA A 110 -1.78 6.43 -4.47
N ILE A 111 -2.41 6.67 -3.32
CA ILE A 111 -2.07 5.99 -2.06
C ILE A 111 -2.44 4.51 -2.13
N GLU A 112 -3.60 4.17 -2.69
CA GLU A 112 -4.02 2.78 -2.85
C GLU A 112 -3.12 2.00 -3.82
N VAL A 113 -2.77 2.61 -4.96
CA VAL A 113 -1.80 2.05 -5.91
C VAL A 113 -0.45 1.81 -5.22
N LYS A 114 0.07 2.80 -4.49
CA LYS A 114 1.32 2.65 -3.73
C LYS A 114 1.25 1.47 -2.76
N ASN A 115 0.18 1.41 -1.97
CA ASN A 115 0.00 0.35 -0.99
C ASN A 115 -0.16 -1.03 -1.66
N TRP A 116 -0.84 -1.10 -2.79
CA TRP A 116 -1.01 -2.34 -3.55
C TRP A 116 0.32 -2.83 -4.11
N VAL A 117 1.11 -1.96 -4.75
CA VAL A 117 2.43 -2.30 -5.29
C VAL A 117 3.36 -2.76 -4.17
N ARG A 118 3.41 -2.04 -3.06
CA ARG A 118 4.23 -2.42 -1.90
C ARG A 118 3.85 -3.79 -1.33
N ARG A 119 2.55 -4.09 -1.21
CA ARG A 119 2.07 -5.37 -0.65
C ARG A 119 2.26 -6.54 -1.62
N ASN A 120 1.97 -6.31 -2.89
CA ASN A 120 1.87 -7.38 -3.89
C ASN A 120 3.16 -7.57 -4.67
N LEU A 121 3.95 -6.54 -4.87
CA LEU A 121 5.19 -6.61 -5.67
C LEU A 121 6.44 -6.38 -4.81
N GLN A 122 6.29 -5.96 -3.55
CA GLN A 122 7.40 -5.63 -2.63
C GLN A 122 8.29 -4.48 -3.13
N ILE A 123 7.78 -3.67 -4.07
CA ILE A 123 8.46 -2.49 -4.61
C ILE A 123 7.97 -1.24 -3.85
N ASP A 124 8.90 -0.34 -3.51
CA ASP A 124 8.56 1.00 -3.05
C ASP A 124 8.67 2.01 -4.20
N ILE A 125 7.54 2.62 -4.54
CA ILE A 125 7.43 3.65 -5.57
C ILE A 125 6.98 4.98 -4.95
N SER A 126 7.46 6.11 -5.47
CA SER A 126 7.09 7.41 -4.92
C SER A 126 5.66 7.79 -5.32
N LEU A 127 4.95 8.49 -4.42
CA LEU A 127 3.61 9.00 -4.73
C LEU A 127 3.65 9.98 -5.92
N THR A 128 4.73 10.73 -6.06
CA THR A 128 4.97 11.65 -7.16
C THR A 128 5.12 10.96 -8.51
N GLU A 129 5.69 9.75 -8.56
CA GLU A 129 5.77 8.97 -9.80
C GLU A 129 4.41 8.42 -10.19
N ILE A 130 3.67 7.87 -9.23
CA ILE A 130 2.30 7.37 -9.46
C ILE A 130 1.39 8.48 -9.98
N SER A 131 1.45 9.67 -9.36
CA SER A 131 0.59 10.80 -9.71
C SER A 131 0.82 11.30 -11.15
N LYS A 132 1.93 10.95 -11.80
CA LYS A 132 2.20 11.35 -13.19
C LYS A 132 1.37 10.56 -14.20
N ALA A 133 0.99 9.32 -13.88
CA ALA A 133 0.22 8.47 -14.78
C ALA A 133 -1.15 9.09 -15.11
N ARG A 134 -1.78 9.83 -14.18
CA ARG A 134 -3.11 10.46 -14.34
C ARG A 134 -4.26 9.45 -14.51
N THR A 135 -4.06 8.36 -15.23
CA THR A 135 -5.02 7.29 -15.49
C THR A 135 -4.39 5.91 -15.28
N ILE A 136 -5.22 4.86 -15.25
CA ILE A 136 -4.73 3.48 -15.06
C ILE A 136 -4.06 2.94 -16.33
N GLY A 137 -4.64 3.22 -17.50
CA GLY A 137 -4.20 2.61 -18.76
C GLY A 137 -3.17 3.38 -19.59
N VAL A 138 -2.77 4.58 -19.15
CA VAL A 138 -1.89 5.51 -19.88
C VAL A 138 -1.16 6.40 -18.89
#